data_AF-A0A930TU04-F1
#
_entry.id   AF-A0A930TU04-F1
#
_cell.length_a   1.000
_cell.length_b   1.000
_cell.length_c   1.000
_cell.angle_alpha   90.00
_cell.angle_beta   90.00
_cell.angle_gamma   90.00
#
_symmetry.space_group_name_H-M   'P 1'
#
loop_
_entity.id
_entity.type
_entity.pdbx_description
1 polymer ?
#
loop_
_entity_poly.entity_id
_entity_poly.type
_entity_poly.pdbx_seq_one_letter_code
_entity_poly.pdbx_strand_id
1 'polypeptide(L)'
;MKAIMVVGTTSHAGKSFLTAALCRLLARQGWRVAPFKGQNMALNAYVTPGGGEIGHAQAVQAWAAGVLPRVEMNPILLKPQGDMTSQVILKGKVAGRVSAADYYEQYFDVGWQAITESLRRLGDEFDLIVCEGAGSPAEINLKHRDLTNMRVAKYLNAPTILVVDIDRGGAFAHVVGTLELLEPDERALIKGIVINKFRGQRSLLQPGI
;
A
#
# COMPACT_ATOMS: atom_id res chain seq x y z
N MET A 1 13.26 -12.38 1.12
CA MET A 1 12.96 -11.22 0.24
C MET A 1 13.06 -9.96 1.07
N LYS A 2 13.75 -8.90 0.61
CA LYS A 2 13.78 -7.64 1.36
C LYS A 2 12.57 -6.80 0.96
N ALA A 3 11.92 -6.17 1.92
CA ALA A 3 10.78 -5.31 1.66
C ALA A 3 10.78 -4.11 2.61
N ILE A 4 10.17 -3.02 2.18
CA ILE A 4 9.82 -1.87 3.02
C ILE A 4 8.33 -1.60 2.82
N MET A 5 7.60 -1.36 3.90
CA MET A 5 6.17 -1.06 3.86
C MET A 5 5.92 0.41 4.19
N VAL A 6 5.02 1.05 3.44
CA VAL A 6 4.57 2.43 3.69
C VAL A 6 3.08 2.40 4.00
N VAL A 7 2.73 2.55 5.28
CA VAL A 7 1.35 2.73 5.75
C VAL A 7 1.12 4.20 6.11
N GLY A 8 -0.11 4.59 6.40
CA GLY A 8 -0.40 5.96 6.78
C GLY A 8 -1.63 6.05 7.66
N THR A 9 -1.70 7.06 8.51
CA THR A 9 -2.79 7.20 9.48
C THR A 9 -4.14 7.50 8.84
N THR A 10 -4.14 8.00 7.60
CA THR A 10 -5.37 8.29 6.83
C THR A 10 -5.19 7.97 5.33
N SER A 11 -6.32 7.92 4.62
CA SER A 11 -6.33 8.12 3.17
C SER A 11 -5.71 9.48 2.81
N HIS A 12 -5.01 9.53 1.68
CA HIS A 12 -4.28 10.72 1.20
C HIS A 12 -3.18 11.27 2.13
N ALA A 13 -2.67 10.48 3.08
CA ALA A 13 -1.57 10.91 3.94
C ALA A 13 -0.24 11.16 3.19
N GLY A 14 -0.14 10.75 1.93
CA GLY A 14 1.06 10.87 1.11
C GLY A 14 1.80 9.55 0.86
N LYS A 15 1.21 8.40 1.26
CA LYS A 15 1.79 7.06 1.06
C LYS A 15 2.30 6.85 -0.36
N SER A 16 1.45 7.04 -1.37
CA SER A 16 1.80 6.73 -2.77
C SER A 16 2.98 7.57 -3.29
N PHE A 17 3.07 8.85 -2.87
CA PHE A 17 4.20 9.72 -3.20
C PHE A 17 5.48 9.27 -2.50
N LEU A 18 5.41 8.97 -1.20
CA LEU A 18 6.57 8.46 -0.46
C LEU A 18 7.05 7.12 -1.02
N THR A 19 6.15 6.20 -1.36
CA THR A 19 6.48 4.93 -2.03
C THR A 19 7.20 5.19 -3.36
N ALA A 20 6.71 6.10 -4.20
CA ALA A 20 7.39 6.44 -5.45
C ALA A 20 8.78 7.06 -5.22
N ALA A 21 8.92 7.94 -4.22
CA ALA A 21 10.20 8.53 -3.85
C ALA A 21 11.21 7.48 -3.37
N LEU A 22 10.78 6.54 -2.54
CA LEU A 22 11.60 5.41 -2.08
C LEU A 22 12.02 4.52 -3.25
N CYS A 23 11.07 4.15 -4.13
CA CYS A 23 11.38 3.41 -5.36
C CYS A 23 12.48 4.10 -6.17
N ARG A 24 12.36 5.41 -6.41
CA ARG A 24 13.35 6.18 -7.17
C ARG A 24 14.69 6.27 -6.48
N LEU A 25 14.70 6.53 -5.17
CA LEU A 25 15.92 6.64 -4.38
C LEU A 25 16.72 5.34 -4.43
N LEU A 26 16.06 4.22 -4.15
CA LEU A 26 16.68 2.89 -4.07
C LEU A 26 17.14 2.41 -5.45
N ALA A 27 16.35 2.64 -6.50
CA ALA A 27 16.76 2.33 -7.87
C ALA A 27 18.01 3.14 -8.29
N ARG A 28 18.11 4.42 -7.91
CA ARG A 28 19.32 5.23 -8.16
C ARG A 28 20.55 4.78 -7.38
N GLN A 29 20.35 4.02 -6.30
CA GLN A 29 21.42 3.37 -5.55
C GLN A 29 21.81 2.00 -6.13
N GLY A 30 21.22 1.60 -7.27
CA GLY A 30 21.56 0.36 -7.98
C GLY A 30 20.75 -0.87 -7.57
N TRP A 31 19.76 -0.74 -6.68
CA TRP A 31 18.87 -1.84 -6.33
C TRP A 31 17.87 -2.12 -7.45
N ARG A 32 17.58 -3.40 -7.74
CA ARG A 32 16.42 -3.77 -8.54
C ARG A 32 15.19 -3.69 -7.64
N VAL A 33 14.35 -2.66 -7.86
CA VAL A 33 13.20 -2.37 -7.00
C VAL A 33 11.90 -2.64 -7.74
N ALA A 34 10.95 -3.28 -7.06
CA ALA A 34 9.56 -3.36 -7.50
C ALA A 34 8.63 -2.65 -6.51
N PRO A 35 7.71 -1.79 -6.98
CA PRO A 35 6.61 -1.34 -6.13
C PRO A 35 5.56 -2.44 -5.98
N PHE A 36 4.83 -2.41 -4.88
CA PHE A 36 3.73 -3.34 -4.65
C PHE A 36 2.57 -2.70 -3.88
N LYS A 37 1.33 -3.00 -4.28
CA LYS A 37 0.13 -2.70 -3.50
C LYS A 37 -0.88 -3.82 -3.68
N GLY A 38 -1.16 -4.55 -2.61
CA GLY A 38 -2.01 -5.75 -2.66
C GLY A 38 -3.38 -5.48 -3.28
N GLN A 39 -4.09 -4.48 -2.76
CA GLN A 39 -5.35 -4.00 -3.31
C GLN A 39 -5.32 -2.49 -3.53
N ASN A 40 -5.77 -2.07 -4.71
CA ASN A 40 -6.08 -0.68 -5.00
C ASN A 40 -7.57 -0.53 -5.30
N MET A 41 -8.11 0.66 -5.09
CA MET A 41 -9.46 1.04 -5.44
C MET A 41 -9.41 2.37 -6.20
N ALA A 42 -9.69 2.32 -7.50
CA ALA A 42 -9.64 3.46 -8.40
C ALA A 42 -10.57 3.25 -9.59
N LEU A 43 -11.24 4.32 -10.05
CA LEU A 43 -12.09 4.26 -11.25
C LEU A 43 -11.25 4.08 -12.53
N ASN A 44 -10.16 4.84 -12.62
CA ASN A 44 -9.25 4.82 -13.76
C ASN A 44 -8.09 3.85 -13.50
N ALA A 45 -7.79 3.05 -14.52
CA ALA A 45 -6.72 2.06 -14.49
C ALA A 45 -5.67 2.36 -15.57
N TYR A 46 -4.43 2.01 -15.28
CA TYR A 46 -3.37 1.94 -16.28
C TYR A 46 -3.37 0.55 -16.92
N VAL A 47 -3.34 0.49 -18.25
CA VAL A 47 -3.16 -0.75 -19.00
C VAL A 47 -1.67 -1.02 -19.14
N THR A 48 -1.20 -2.09 -18.51
CA THR A 48 0.18 -2.56 -18.58
C THR A 48 0.55 -2.94 -20.02
N PRO A 49 1.86 -3.00 -20.38
CA PRO A 49 2.29 -3.49 -21.70
C PRO A 49 1.78 -4.90 -22.03
N GLY A 50 1.48 -5.73 -21.01
CA GLY A 50 0.88 -7.05 -21.17
C GLY A 50 -0.65 -7.05 -21.31
N GLY A 51 -1.29 -5.88 -21.41
CA GLY A 51 -2.73 -5.72 -21.60
C GLY A 51 -3.58 -5.83 -20.32
N GLY A 52 -2.97 -6.08 -19.16
CA GLY A 52 -3.68 -6.16 -17.88
C GLY A 52 -3.83 -4.80 -17.19
N GLU A 53 -4.89 -4.63 -16.39
CA GLU A 53 -5.19 -3.39 -15.66
C GLU A 53 -4.54 -3.34 -14.25
N ILE A 54 -3.97 -2.18 -13.89
CA ILE A 54 -3.47 -1.85 -12.54
C ILE A 54 -3.84 -0.42 -12.15
N GLY A 55 -3.73 -0.06 -10.87
CA GLY A 55 -3.86 1.33 -10.43
C GLY A 55 -2.76 2.24 -10.99
N HIS A 56 -3.13 3.48 -11.39
CA HIS A 56 -2.17 4.47 -11.90
C HIS A 56 -1.04 4.79 -10.91
N ALA A 57 -1.33 4.78 -9.61
CA ALA A 57 -0.31 4.99 -8.58
C ALA A 57 0.82 3.96 -8.69
N GLN A 58 0.49 2.69 -8.93
CA GLN A 58 1.49 1.63 -9.09
C GLN A 58 2.23 1.74 -10.42
N ALA A 59 1.59 2.20 -11.49
CA ALA A 59 2.29 2.51 -12.74
C ALA A 59 3.35 3.62 -12.54
N VAL A 60 2.98 4.70 -11.86
CA VAL A 60 3.90 5.80 -11.52
C VAL A 60 5.05 5.31 -10.64
N GLN A 61 4.76 4.48 -9.64
CA GLN A 61 5.79 3.90 -8.78
C GLN A 61 6.74 2.97 -9.55
N ALA A 62 6.24 2.24 -10.55
CA ALA A 62 7.05 1.36 -11.39
C ALA A 62 8.02 2.18 -12.26
N TRP A 63 7.52 3.25 -12.88
CA TRP A 63 8.36 4.20 -13.60
C TRP A 63 9.39 4.88 -12.69
N ALA A 64 9.02 5.21 -11.45
CA ALA A 64 9.96 5.75 -10.47
C ALA A 64 11.08 4.76 -10.14
N ALA A 65 10.76 3.47 -10.05
CA ALA A 65 11.74 2.38 -9.91
C ALA A 65 12.51 2.07 -11.20
N GLY A 66 12.17 2.68 -12.34
CA GLY A 66 12.82 2.45 -13.63
C GLY A 66 12.42 1.13 -14.31
N VAL A 67 11.27 0.56 -13.95
CA VAL A 67 10.77 -0.73 -14.47
C VAL A 67 9.42 -0.56 -15.15
N LEU A 68 9.09 -1.49 -16.05
CA LEU A 68 7.78 -1.50 -16.69
C LEU A 68 6.68 -1.87 -15.69
N PRO A 69 5.51 -1.21 -15.70
CA PRO A 69 4.39 -1.60 -14.85
C PRO A 69 3.87 -3.00 -15.22
N ARG A 70 3.61 -3.84 -14.20
CA ARG A 70 3.11 -5.21 -14.36
C ARG A 70 1.98 -5.51 -13.37
N VAL A 71 1.14 -6.50 -13.69
CA VAL A 71 -0.03 -6.86 -12.89
C VAL A 71 0.33 -7.36 -11.49
N GLU A 72 1.50 -7.98 -11.33
CA GLU A 72 2.01 -8.43 -10.04
C GLU A 72 2.24 -7.28 -9.05
N MET A 73 2.47 -6.05 -9.53
CA MET A 73 2.65 -4.86 -8.69
C MET A 73 1.34 -4.39 -8.06
N ASN A 74 0.19 -4.77 -8.64
CA ASN A 74 -1.14 -4.52 -8.10
C ASN A 74 -2.11 -5.63 -8.50
N PRO A 75 -2.10 -6.78 -7.80
CA PRO A 75 -2.83 -7.96 -8.23
C PRO A 75 -4.35 -7.84 -8.05
N ILE A 76 -4.83 -6.91 -7.22
CA ILE A 76 -6.25 -6.65 -7.05
C ILE A 76 -6.53 -5.16 -7.28
N LEU A 77 -7.43 -4.87 -8.22
CA LEU A 77 -7.95 -3.54 -8.45
C LEU A 77 -9.47 -3.56 -8.38
N LEU A 78 -10.04 -2.73 -7.52
CA LEU A 78 -11.47 -2.49 -7.42
C LEU A 78 -11.82 -1.22 -8.17
N LYS A 79 -12.79 -1.30 -9.09
CA LYS A 79 -13.32 -0.16 -9.83
C LYS A 79 -14.75 0.12 -9.34
N PRO A 80 -14.98 1.12 -8.49
CA PRO A 80 -16.31 1.44 -7.98
C PRO A 80 -17.30 1.73 -9.11
N GLN A 81 -18.55 1.30 -8.99
CA GLN A 81 -19.58 1.50 -10.03
C GLN A 81 -20.85 2.20 -9.52
N GLY A 82 -20.84 2.71 -8.28
CA GLY A 82 -22.04 3.19 -7.60
C GLY A 82 -22.75 2.07 -6.84
N ASP A 83 -23.77 2.45 -6.05
CA ASP A 83 -24.62 1.54 -5.27
C ASP A 83 -23.85 0.54 -4.39
N MET A 84 -22.71 0.98 -3.82
CA MET A 84 -21.82 0.14 -3.00
C MET A 84 -21.31 -1.11 -3.75
N THR A 85 -21.24 -1.05 -5.08
CA THR A 85 -20.70 -2.11 -5.94
C THR A 85 -19.35 -1.74 -6.54
N SER A 86 -18.54 -2.76 -6.83
CA SER A 86 -17.27 -2.63 -7.53
C SER A 86 -17.10 -3.74 -8.55
N GLN A 87 -16.50 -3.40 -9.69
CA GLN A 87 -15.90 -4.40 -10.58
C GLN A 87 -14.57 -4.83 -9.98
N VAL A 88 -14.37 -6.15 -9.87
CA VAL A 88 -13.13 -6.76 -9.39
C VAL A 88 -12.26 -7.07 -10.59
N ILE A 89 -11.06 -6.51 -10.59
CA ILE A 89 -9.98 -6.87 -11.49
C ILE A 89 -8.98 -7.71 -10.69
N LEU A 90 -8.76 -8.95 -11.11
CA LEU A 90 -7.82 -9.88 -10.49
C LEU A 90 -6.71 -10.20 -11.50
N LYS A 91 -5.44 -9.96 -11.10
CA LYS A 91 -4.25 -10.14 -11.95
C LYS A 91 -4.41 -9.50 -13.33
N GLY A 92 -4.99 -8.30 -13.36
CA GLY A 92 -5.20 -7.49 -14.55
C GLY A 92 -6.39 -7.86 -15.43
N LYS A 93 -7.25 -8.81 -15.03
CA LYS A 93 -8.44 -9.22 -15.78
C LYS A 93 -9.71 -9.07 -14.96
N VAL A 94 -10.83 -8.77 -15.63
CA VAL A 94 -12.14 -8.73 -14.97
C VAL A 94 -12.48 -10.10 -14.40
N ALA A 95 -12.75 -10.15 -13.10
CA ALA A 95 -13.17 -11.35 -12.38
C ALA A 95 -14.67 -11.35 -12.09
N GLY A 96 -15.28 -10.17 -11.88
CA GLY A 96 -16.71 -10.05 -11.64
C GLY A 96 -17.13 -8.67 -11.16
N ARG A 97 -18.40 -8.55 -10.77
CA ARG A 97 -18.98 -7.40 -10.07
C ARG A 97 -19.55 -7.87 -8.75
N VAL A 98 -19.28 -7.15 -7.68
CA VAL A 98 -19.65 -7.52 -6.32
C VAL A 98 -20.13 -6.31 -5.53
N SER A 99 -20.98 -6.54 -4.54
CA SER A 99 -21.19 -5.57 -3.47
C SER A 99 -19.95 -5.52 -2.56
N ALA A 100 -19.85 -4.48 -1.72
CA ALA A 100 -18.78 -4.40 -0.73
C ALA A 100 -18.77 -5.60 0.24
N ALA A 101 -19.93 -6.17 0.60
CA ALA A 101 -20.02 -7.32 1.48
C ALA A 101 -19.54 -8.60 0.77
N ASP A 102 -20.09 -8.86 -0.43
CA ASP A 102 -19.78 -10.05 -1.24
C ASP A 102 -18.30 -10.10 -1.62
N TYR A 103 -17.68 -8.93 -1.84
CA TYR A 103 -16.25 -8.86 -2.15
C TYR A 103 -15.41 -9.56 -1.09
N TYR A 104 -15.64 -9.25 0.18
CA TYR A 104 -14.85 -9.82 1.26
C TYR A 104 -15.19 -11.28 1.53
N GLU A 105 -16.41 -11.72 1.27
CA GLU A 105 -16.79 -13.13 1.43
C GLU A 105 -16.22 -14.00 0.31
N GLN A 106 -16.24 -13.52 -0.93
CA GLN A 106 -15.91 -14.32 -2.11
C GLN A 106 -14.45 -14.17 -2.57
N TYR A 107 -13.84 -12.99 -2.40
CA TYR A 107 -12.53 -12.67 -2.97
C TYR A 107 -11.43 -12.52 -1.93
N PHE A 108 -11.70 -12.66 -0.64
CA PHE A 108 -10.67 -12.52 0.37
C PHE A 108 -9.55 -13.56 0.22
N ASP A 109 -9.88 -14.87 0.20
CA ASP A 109 -8.89 -15.94 0.09
C ASP A 109 -8.21 -15.96 -1.29
N VAL A 110 -9.01 -15.82 -2.35
CA VAL A 110 -8.52 -15.74 -3.75
C VAL A 110 -7.61 -14.53 -3.93
N GLY A 111 -7.96 -13.39 -3.34
CA GLY A 111 -7.18 -12.18 -3.34
C GLY A 111 -5.86 -12.34 -2.59
N TRP A 112 -5.89 -12.97 -1.41
CA TRP A 112 -4.68 -13.26 -0.65
C TRP A 112 -3.73 -14.21 -1.39
N GLN A 113 -4.28 -15.24 -2.06
CA GLN A 113 -3.50 -16.10 -2.94
C GLN A 113 -2.86 -15.30 -4.09
N ALA A 114 -3.62 -14.43 -4.75
CA ALA A 114 -3.10 -13.58 -5.82
C ALA A 114 -1.97 -12.64 -5.35
N ILE A 115 -2.09 -12.09 -4.13
CA ILE A 115 -1.08 -11.26 -3.48
C ILE A 115 0.20 -12.05 -3.23
N THR A 116 0.11 -13.18 -2.55
CA THR A 116 1.28 -13.99 -2.16
C THR A 116 2.01 -14.55 -3.38
N GLU A 117 1.29 -14.99 -4.42
CA GLU A 117 1.89 -15.42 -5.69
C GLU A 117 2.60 -14.28 -6.41
N SER A 118 2.01 -13.07 -6.42
CA SER A 118 2.60 -11.90 -7.05
C SER A 118 3.87 -11.44 -6.32
N LEU A 119 3.82 -11.40 -4.98
CA LEU A 119 4.98 -11.11 -4.15
C LEU A 119 6.11 -12.11 -4.41
N ARG A 120 5.82 -13.41 -4.46
CA ARG A 120 6.81 -14.45 -4.77
C ARG A 120 7.49 -14.19 -6.11
N ARG A 121 6.70 -13.98 -7.19
CA ARG A 121 7.24 -13.67 -8.53
C ARG A 121 8.13 -12.43 -8.52
N LEU A 122 7.68 -11.35 -7.88
CA LEU A 122 8.47 -10.12 -7.79
C LEU A 122 9.78 -10.36 -7.02
N GLY A 123 9.76 -11.13 -5.93
CA GLY A 123 10.98 -11.40 -5.18
C GLY A 123 11.95 -12.38 -5.83
N ASP A 124 11.52 -13.12 -6.85
CA ASP A 124 12.42 -13.92 -7.69
C ASP A 124 13.23 -13.01 -8.66
N GLU A 125 12.70 -11.84 -9.02
CA GLU A 125 13.29 -10.92 -10.01
C GLU A 125 13.97 -9.67 -9.40
N PHE A 126 13.49 -9.20 -8.24
CA PHE A 126 13.88 -7.93 -7.64
C PHE A 126 14.59 -8.11 -6.29
N ASP A 127 15.54 -7.22 -5.99
CA ASP A 127 16.31 -7.24 -4.74
C ASP A 127 15.48 -6.74 -3.55
N LEU A 128 14.56 -5.81 -3.82
CA LEU A 128 13.74 -5.14 -2.80
C LEU A 128 12.34 -4.79 -3.33
N ILE A 129 11.32 -5.04 -2.51
CA ILE A 129 9.94 -4.60 -2.76
C ILE A 129 9.59 -3.39 -1.90
N VAL A 130 9.03 -2.34 -2.50
CA VAL A 130 8.48 -1.19 -1.76
C VAL A 130 6.96 -1.28 -1.78
N CYS A 131 6.37 -1.66 -0.65
CA CYS A 131 4.95 -1.88 -0.50
C CYS A 131 4.20 -0.61 -0.07
N GLU A 132 3.01 -0.37 -0.61
CA GLU A 132 2.11 0.71 -0.22
C GLU A 132 0.84 0.15 0.44
N GLY A 133 0.49 0.68 1.61
CA GLY A 133 -0.76 0.42 2.30
C GLY A 133 -1.98 1.12 1.69
N ALA A 134 -3.17 0.78 2.17
CA ALA A 134 -4.44 1.42 1.81
C ALA A 134 -5.14 1.95 3.08
N GLY A 135 -5.66 3.17 3.03
CA GLY A 135 -6.30 3.78 4.22
C GLY A 135 -5.37 3.81 5.44
N SER A 136 -5.94 3.58 6.62
CA SER A 136 -5.23 3.36 7.87
C SER A 136 -4.96 1.87 8.12
N PRO A 137 -3.81 1.47 8.69
CA PRO A 137 -3.61 0.10 9.15
C PRO A 137 -4.40 -0.22 10.43
N ALA A 138 -5.00 0.80 11.08
CA ALA A 138 -5.74 0.68 12.34
C ALA A 138 -7.28 0.71 12.17
N GLU A 139 -7.80 0.32 10.98
CA GLU A 139 -9.23 0.12 10.76
C GLU A 139 -9.68 -1.20 11.42
N ILE A 140 -9.92 -1.16 12.74
CA ILE A 140 -10.19 -2.34 13.59
C ILE A 140 -11.33 -3.20 13.00
N ASN A 141 -12.37 -2.55 12.49
CA ASN A 141 -13.53 -3.17 11.86
C ASN A 141 -13.19 -3.94 10.56
N LEU A 142 -12.06 -3.64 9.90
CA LEU A 142 -11.64 -4.27 8.65
C LEU A 142 -10.37 -5.12 8.80
N LYS A 143 -9.78 -5.21 10.00
CA LYS A 143 -8.50 -5.89 10.25
C LYS A 143 -8.50 -7.35 9.77
N HIS A 144 -9.56 -8.11 10.06
CA HIS A 144 -9.70 -9.49 9.62
C HIS A 144 -9.71 -9.64 8.09
N ARG A 145 -10.09 -8.58 7.36
CA ARG A 145 -10.20 -8.49 5.90
C ARG A 145 -9.04 -7.72 5.24
N ASP A 146 -7.96 -7.43 5.96
CA ASP A 146 -6.84 -6.65 5.44
C ASP A 146 -6.06 -7.39 4.34
N LEU A 147 -6.04 -6.84 3.12
CA LEU A 147 -5.26 -7.37 2.00
C LEU A 147 -4.09 -6.46 1.59
N THR A 148 -3.86 -5.35 2.30
CA THR A 148 -2.91 -4.32 1.82
C THR A 148 -1.99 -3.76 2.89
N ASN A 149 -2.35 -3.80 4.17
CA ASN A 149 -1.63 -3.15 5.26
C ASN A 149 -0.73 -4.11 6.04
N MET A 150 -1.07 -4.38 7.30
CA MET A 150 -0.22 -5.11 8.23
C MET A 150 -0.18 -6.60 7.93
N ARG A 151 -1.21 -7.17 7.29
CA ARG A 151 -1.13 -8.56 6.82
C ARG A 151 0.01 -8.76 5.81
N VAL A 152 0.18 -7.81 4.87
CA VAL A 152 1.30 -7.83 3.91
C VAL A 152 2.63 -7.56 4.62
N ALA A 153 2.67 -6.59 5.54
CA ALA A 153 3.88 -6.28 6.31
C ALA A 153 4.38 -7.48 7.12
N LYS A 154 3.47 -8.21 7.78
CA LYS A 154 3.76 -9.42 8.54
C LYS A 154 4.23 -10.56 7.64
N TYR A 155 3.53 -10.80 6.52
CA TYR A 155 3.92 -11.83 5.55
C TYR A 155 5.35 -11.64 5.03
N LEU A 156 5.76 -10.39 4.81
CA LEU A 156 7.11 -10.05 4.33
C LEU A 156 8.12 -9.78 5.45
N ASN A 157 7.70 -9.76 6.72
CA ASN A 157 8.47 -9.22 7.84
C ASN A 157 9.10 -7.86 7.52
N ALA A 158 8.31 -6.96 6.93
CA ALA A 158 8.79 -5.71 6.34
C ALA A 158 8.91 -4.59 7.39
N PRO A 159 10.10 -3.96 7.52
CA PRO A 159 10.23 -2.66 8.17
C PRO A 159 9.22 -1.66 7.60
N THR A 160 8.41 -1.08 8.49
CA THR A 160 7.24 -0.30 8.12
C THR A 160 7.39 1.16 8.53
N ILE A 161 7.09 2.08 7.62
CA ILE A 161 7.04 3.53 7.85
C ILE A 161 5.58 3.96 7.95
N LEU A 162 5.25 4.68 9.04
CA LEU A 162 3.92 5.27 9.24
C LEU A 162 3.91 6.73 8.80
N VAL A 163 3.11 7.06 7.79
CA VAL A 163 2.96 8.44 7.28
C VAL A 163 1.75 9.13 7.92
N VAL A 164 1.93 10.32 8.45
CA VAL A 164 0.83 11.17 8.96
C VAL A 164 0.76 12.48 8.19
N ASP A 165 -0.46 12.92 7.87
CA ASP A 165 -0.73 14.21 7.24
C ASP A 165 -0.93 15.28 8.31
N ILE A 166 -0.03 16.27 8.38
CA ILE A 166 -0.17 17.34 9.36
C ILE A 166 -1.24 18.37 8.98
N ASP A 167 -1.57 18.50 7.70
CA ASP A 167 -2.59 19.46 7.23
C ASP A 167 -4.00 19.08 7.74
N ARG A 168 -4.20 17.82 8.17
CA ARG A 168 -5.46 17.34 8.77
C ARG A 168 -5.61 17.71 10.25
N GLY A 169 -4.58 18.29 10.87
CA GLY A 169 -4.52 18.49 12.32
C GLY A 169 -4.34 17.17 13.09
N GLY A 170 -4.03 17.29 14.39
CA GLY A 170 -3.97 16.12 15.28
C GLY A 170 -2.88 15.09 14.95
N ALA A 171 -1.78 15.49 14.28
CA ALA A 171 -0.77 14.55 13.78
C ALA A 171 -0.24 13.58 14.85
N PHE A 172 0.12 14.07 16.04
CA PHE A 172 0.56 13.22 17.15
C PHE A 172 -0.56 12.29 17.64
N ALA A 173 -1.79 12.78 17.76
CA ALA A 173 -2.93 11.96 18.17
C ALA A 173 -3.23 10.85 17.15
N HIS A 174 -3.16 11.15 15.84
CA HIS A 174 -3.30 10.13 14.79
C HIS A 174 -2.20 9.06 14.88
N VAL A 175 -0.95 9.48 15.10
CA VAL A 175 0.17 8.55 15.27
C VAL A 175 -0.03 7.67 16.50
N VAL A 176 -0.26 8.26 17.67
CA VAL A 176 -0.46 7.54 18.94
C VAL A 176 -1.65 6.60 18.81
N GLY A 177 -2.81 7.10 18.36
CA GLY A 177 -4.00 6.28 18.17
C GLY A 177 -3.77 5.12 17.20
N THR A 178 -3.03 5.34 16.11
CA THR A 178 -2.67 4.24 15.19
C THR A 178 -1.80 3.20 15.89
N LEU A 179 -0.75 3.63 16.60
CA LEU A 179 0.20 2.71 17.26
C LEU A 179 -0.44 1.92 18.41
N GLU A 180 -1.37 2.51 19.15
CA GLU A 180 -2.09 1.86 20.24
C GLU A 180 -3.13 0.84 19.74
N LEU A 181 -3.62 0.98 18.51
CA LEU A 181 -4.60 0.07 17.89
C LEU A 181 -3.96 -1.09 17.11
N LEU A 182 -2.64 -1.07 16.88
CA LEU A 182 -1.91 -2.18 16.26
C LEU A 182 -1.68 -3.30 17.28
N GLU A 183 -1.68 -4.55 16.81
CA GLU A 183 -1.21 -5.65 17.65
C GLU A 183 0.28 -5.44 18.00
N PRO A 184 0.78 -6.00 19.12
CA PRO A 184 2.17 -5.85 19.51
C PRO A 184 3.17 -6.26 18.41
N ASP A 185 2.89 -7.32 17.66
CA ASP A 185 3.74 -7.80 16.58
C ASP A 185 3.67 -6.92 15.32
N GLU A 186 2.51 -6.33 15.03
CA GLU A 186 2.33 -5.31 13.98
C GLU A 186 3.07 -4.02 14.34
N ARG A 187 2.89 -3.53 15.57
CA ARG A 187 3.56 -2.34 16.10
C ARG A 187 5.07 -2.50 16.07
N ALA A 188 5.58 -3.70 16.35
CA ALA A 188 7.01 -4.00 16.29
C ALA A 188 7.61 -3.84 14.89
N LEU A 189 6.82 -3.92 13.81
CA LEU A 189 7.26 -3.66 12.44
C LEU A 189 7.42 -2.17 12.12
N ILE A 190 6.78 -1.27 12.88
CA ILE A 190 6.91 0.17 12.67
C ILE A 190 8.32 0.62 13.08
N LYS A 191 9.10 1.12 12.12
CA LYS A 191 10.50 1.57 12.33
C LYS A 191 10.69 3.07 12.22
N GLY A 192 9.67 3.80 11.78
CA GLY A 192 9.74 5.24 11.66
C GLY A 192 8.41 5.88 11.32
N ILE A 193 8.33 7.18 11.61
CA ILE A 193 7.16 8.02 11.34
C ILE A 193 7.59 9.16 10.42
N VAL A 194 6.77 9.45 9.42
CA VAL A 194 6.95 10.60 8.52
C VAL A 194 5.79 11.56 8.73
N ILE A 195 6.08 12.76 9.23
CA ILE A 195 5.14 13.88 9.26
C ILE A 195 5.19 14.57 7.90
N ASN A 196 4.20 14.28 7.06
CA ASN A 196 4.11 14.81 5.71
C ASN A 196 3.44 16.20 5.70
N LYS A 197 3.70 16.98 4.64
CA LYS A 197 3.17 18.33 4.39
C LYS A 197 3.52 19.39 5.44
N PHE A 198 4.52 19.15 6.28
CA PHE A 198 4.99 20.16 7.21
C PHE A 198 5.76 21.27 6.49
N ARG A 199 5.32 22.52 6.69
CA ARG A 199 5.91 23.73 6.07
C ARG A 199 6.53 24.69 7.11
N GLY A 200 6.58 24.27 8.38
CA GLY A 200 7.03 25.09 9.51
C GLY A 200 8.47 24.81 9.95
N GLN A 201 8.86 25.41 11.07
CA GLN A 201 10.14 25.15 11.71
C GLN A 201 10.09 23.86 12.54
N ARG A 202 11.06 22.96 12.35
CA ARG A 202 11.14 21.67 13.06
C ARG A 202 11.06 21.82 14.59
N SER A 203 11.61 22.91 15.14
CA SER A 203 11.58 23.21 16.58
C SER A 203 10.16 23.21 17.17
N LEU A 204 9.14 23.57 16.38
CA LEU A 204 7.73 23.55 16.81
C LEU A 204 7.20 22.15 17.09
N LEU A 205 7.82 21.11 16.52
CA LEU A 205 7.42 19.71 16.73
C LEU A 205 8.24 19.04 17.84
N GLN A 206 9.33 19.64 18.29
CA GLN A 206 10.27 19.03 19.24
C GLN A 206 9.63 18.60 20.57
N PRO A 207 8.63 19.29 21.14
CA PRO A 207 7.98 18.81 22.37
C PRO A 207 7.24 17.47 22.21
N GLY A 208 6.92 17.05 20.98
CA GLY A 208 6.22 15.80 20.69
C GLY A 208 7.06 14.73 19.97
N ILE A 209 8.34 15.00 19.71
CA ILE A 209 9.31 14.08 19.07
C ILE A 209 10.38 13.70 20.09
#